data_AF-A0A0L6WNR4-F1
#
_entry.id   AF-A0A0L6WNR4-F1
#
_cell.length_a   1.000
_cell.length_b   1.000
_cell.length_c   1.000
_cell.angle_alpha   90.00
_cell.angle_beta   90.00
_cell.angle_gamma   90.00
#
_symmetry.space_group_name_H-M   'P 1'
#
loop_
_entity.id
_entity.type
_entity.pdbx_description
1 polymer ?
#
loop_
_entity_poly.entity_id
_entity_poly.type
_entity_poly.pdbx_seq_one_letter_code
_entity_poly.pdbx_strand_id
1 'polypeptide(L)'
;MANTLLIPLRQGRCGNRNRAVPFYRLYNGQVIDHFYTTNNNEANNAVAVSGYTREGISSYIFQNQQPGTVPFFRLYSASATDHFYTTSASEASNAQNLGYTSEGVAGYIYPNGNCRNTVPFYRLYSASGTDHFYTTSASERASAIRGGYSDEGVAGYVYMA
;
A
#
# COMPACT_ATOMS: atom_id res chain seq x y z
N MET A 1 16.35 23.59 -40.63
CA MET A 1 16.27 22.13 -40.44
C MET A 1 16.67 21.83 -39.00
N ALA A 2 15.70 21.77 -38.08
CA ALA A 2 15.96 21.37 -36.70
C ALA A 2 15.43 19.95 -36.52
N ASN A 3 16.35 18.99 -36.45
CA ASN A 3 16.06 17.58 -36.28
C ASN A 3 15.84 17.32 -34.79
N THR A 4 14.60 17.45 -34.33
CA THR A 4 14.21 17.07 -32.97
C THR A 4 14.19 15.55 -32.89
N LEU A 5 15.24 14.97 -32.29
CA LEU A 5 15.25 13.56 -31.89
C LEU A 5 14.06 13.31 -30.95
N LEU A 6 13.06 12.58 -31.44
CA LEU A 6 12.14 11.83 -30.59
C LEU A 6 12.95 10.72 -29.92
N ILE A 7 13.38 10.94 -28.67
CA ILE A 7 13.89 9.85 -27.84
C ILE A 7 12.70 8.90 -27.60
N PRO A 8 12.73 7.65 -28.09
CA PRO A 8 11.66 6.72 -27.83
C PRO A 8 11.63 6.46 -26.32
N LEU A 9 10.46 6.67 -25.70
CA LEU A 9 10.19 6.27 -24.33
C LEU A 9 10.56 4.79 -24.21
N ARG A 10 11.58 4.48 -23.40
CA ARG A 10 12.09 3.12 -23.19
C ARG A 10 10.97 2.22 -22.68
N GLN A 11 10.36 1.47 -23.59
CA GLN A 11 9.57 0.28 -23.26
C GLN A 11 10.51 -0.68 -22.52
N GLY A 12 10.34 -0.84 -21.21
CA GLY A 12 11.23 -1.64 -20.36
C GLY A 12 11.46 -1.10 -18.96
N ARG A 13 11.01 0.12 -18.65
CA ARG A 13 11.14 0.71 -17.30
C ARG A 13 10.02 0.34 -16.32
N CYS A 14 8.90 -0.18 -16.81
CA CYS A 14 7.70 -0.45 -16.01
C CYS A 14 7.21 -1.89 -16.24
N GLY A 15 6.74 -2.54 -15.18
CA GLY A 15 6.02 -3.80 -15.24
C GLY A 15 4.77 -3.80 -16.15
N ASN A 16 4.44 -4.99 -16.68
CA ASN A 16 3.21 -5.20 -17.45
C ASN A 16 2.00 -5.16 -16.52
N ARG A 17 1.15 -4.13 -16.64
CA ARG A 17 -0.07 -3.93 -15.81
C ARG A 17 -0.96 -5.18 -15.70
N ASN A 18 -1.01 -6.05 -16.71
CA ASN A 18 -1.83 -7.27 -16.68
C ASN A 18 -1.33 -8.32 -15.66
N ARG A 19 -0.17 -8.11 -15.06
CA ARG A 19 0.36 -8.93 -13.96
C ARG A 19 0.04 -8.36 -12.58
N ALA A 20 -0.58 -7.18 -12.50
CA ALA A 20 -1.04 -6.62 -11.24
C ALA A 20 -2.29 -7.38 -10.78
N VAL A 21 -2.37 -7.61 -9.48
CA VAL A 21 -3.46 -8.32 -8.80
C VAL A 21 -4.14 -7.37 -7.83
N PRO A 22 -5.40 -7.63 -7.45
CA PRO A 22 -6.09 -6.81 -6.45
C PRO A 22 -5.31 -6.77 -5.13
N PHE A 23 -5.21 -5.58 -4.54
CA PHE A 23 -4.80 -5.38 -3.16
C PHE A 23 -6.06 -5.05 -2.36
N TYR A 24 -6.56 -6.03 -1.63
CA TYR A 24 -7.80 -5.91 -0.87
C TYR A 24 -7.57 -5.07 0.37
N ARG A 25 -8.53 -4.20 0.70
CA ARG A 25 -8.56 -3.45 1.98
C ARG A 25 -9.65 -4.04 2.87
N LEU A 26 -9.30 -4.24 4.12
CA LEU A 26 -10.17 -4.73 5.18
C LEU A 26 -10.04 -3.80 6.37
N TYR A 27 -11.11 -3.68 7.15
CA TYR A 27 -11.13 -2.87 8.36
C TYR A 27 -11.82 -3.61 9.50
N ASN A 28 -11.25 -3.55 10.70
CA ASN A 28 -11.89 -4.01 11.92
C ASN A 28 -12.10 -2.82 12.87
N GLY A 29 -13.34 -2.35 12.97
CA GLY A 29 -13.70 -1.20 13.82
C GLY A 29 -13.73 -1.47 15.32
N GLN A 30 -13.64 -2.72 15.77
CA GLN A 30 -13.56 -3.04 17.20
C GLN A 30 -12.16 -2.82 17.77
N VAL A 31 -11.14 -3.13 16.96
CA VAL A 31 -9.73 -2.95 17.34
C VAL A 31 -9.06 -1.77 16.62
N ILE A 32 -9.76 -1.18 15.65
CA ILE A 32 -9.30 -0.04 14.84
C ILE A 32 -8.02 -0.40 14.09
N ASP A 33 -8.13 -1.31 13.12
CA ASP A 33 -6.99 -1.74 12.29
C ASP A 33 -7.41 -1.88 10.82
N HIS A 34 -6.60 -1.34 9.91
CA HIS A 34 -6.68 -1.58 8.48
C HIS A 34 -5.68 -2.63 8.01
N PHE A 35 -6.22 -3.70 7.45
CA PHE A 35 -5.46 -4.80 6.91
C PHE A 35 -5.53 -4.84 5.38
N TYR A 36 -4.39 -5.12 4.72
CA TYR A 36 -4.29 -5.18 3.27
C TYR A 36 -3.56 -6.44 2.79
N THR A 37 -4.11 -7.07 1.75
CA THR A 37 -3.50 -8.28 1.19
C THR A 37 -3.84 -8.50 -0.28
N THR A 38 -2.91 -9.11 -1.01
CA THR A 38 -3.15 -9.64 -2.36
C THR A 38 -3.77 -11.04 -2.34
N ASN A 39 -3.75 -11.72 -1.19
CA ASN A 39 -4.26 -13.07 -1.03
C ASN A 39 -5.76 -13.05 -0.67
N ASN A 40 -6.59 -13.47 -1.62
CA ASN A 40 -8.04 -13.50 -1.42
C ASN A 40 -8.47 -14.46 -0.29
N ASN A 41 -7.75 -15.56 -0.08
CA ASN A 41 -8.05 -16.51 0.99
C ASN A 41 -7.71 -15.92 2.36
N GLU A 42 -6.62 -15.15 2.47
CA GLU A 42 -6.25 -14.44 3.70
C GLU A 42 -7.31 -13.38 4.05
N ALA A 43 -7.75 -12.60 3.06
CA ALA A 43 -8.85 -11.64 3.23
C ALA A 43 -10.15 -12.34 3.67
N ASN A 44 -10.53 -13.45 3.04
CA ASN A 44 -11.73 -14.20 3.41
C ASN A 44 -11.61 -14.78 4.82
N ASN A 45 -10.44 -15.28 5.20
CA ASN A 45 -10.19 -15.78 6.55
C ASN A 45 -10.31 -14.66 7.57
N ALA A 46 -9.69 -13.50 7.34
CA ALA A 46 -9.79 -12.35 8.24
C ALA A 46 -11.24 -11.90 8.49
N VAL A 47 -12.09 -11.95 7.45
CA VAL A 47 -13.53 -11.71 7.59
C VAL A 47 -14.21 -12.80 8.41
N ALA A 48 -13.94 -14.07 8.11
CA ALA A 48 -14.63 -15.19 8.72
C ALA A 48 -14.27 -15.40 10.21
N VAL A 49 -13.02 -15.13 10.60
CA VAL A 49 -12.50 -15.53 11.93
C VAL A 49 -11.91 -14.39 12.75
N SER A 50 -11.58 -13.25 12.14
CA SER A 50 -10.86 -12.16 12.81
C SER A 50 -11.67 -10.85 12.92
N GLY A 51 -12.96 -10.88 12.57
CA GLY A 51 -13.87 -9.75 12.75
C GLY A 51 -13.69 -8.59 11.76
N TYR A 52 -12.90 -8.78 10.70
CA TYR A 52 -12.72 -7.76 9.68
C TYR A 52 -13.93 -7.66 8.75
N THR A 53 -14.18 -6.45 8.26
CA THR A 53 -15.09 -6.19 7.13
C THR A 53 -14.27 -5.87 5.90
N ARG A 54 -14.66 -6.42 4.75
CA ARG A 54 -14.01 -6.11 3.48
C ARG A 54 -14.51 -4.77 2.94
N GLU A 55 -13.60 -3.85 2.68
CA GLU A 55 -13.91 -2.52 2.13
C GLU A 55 -13.71 -2.43 0.62
N GLY A 56 -13.20 -3.50 0.00
CA GLY A 56 -13.08 -3.63 -1.45
C GLY A 56 -11.64 -3.77 -1.91
N ILE A 57 -11.38 -3.40 -3.17
CA ILE A 57 -10.04 -3.34 -3.76
C ILE A 57 -9.54 -1.91 -3.58
N SER A 58 -8.43 -1.71 -2.85
CA SER A 58 -7.84 -0.38 -2.68
C SER A 58 -7.06 0.07 -3.92
N SER A 59 -6.41 -0.89 -4.57
CA SER A 59 -5.51 -0.70 -5.70
C SER A 59 -5.16 -2.04 -6.35
N TYR A 60 -4.43 -2.00 -7.46
CA TYR A 60 -3.75 -3.18 -8.01
C TYR A 60 -2.22 -3.02 -7.88
N ILE A 61 -1.58 -4.05 -7.33
CA ILE A 61 -0.12 -4.13 -7.12
C ILE A 61 0.43 -5.42 -7.72
N PHE A 62 1.75 -5.57 -7.83
CA PHE A 62 2.34 -6.81 -8.34
C PHE A 62 2.63 -7.79 -7.21
N GLN A 63 2.24 -9.05 -7.38
CA GLN A 63 2.61 -10.11 -6.42
C GLN A 63 4.09 -10.48 -6.49
N ASN A 64 4.72 -10.29 -7.66
CA ASN A 64 6.13 -10.60 -7.91
C ASN A 64 6.86 -9.38 -8.49
N GLN A 65 8.14 -9.24 -8.16
CA GLN A 65 9.01 -8.16 -8.63
C GLN A 65 8.86 -7.92 -10.15
N GLN A 66 8.54 -6.68 -10.53
CA GLN A 66 8.51 -6.22 -11.92
C GLN A 66 9.54 -5.10 -12.15
N PRO A 67 9.89 -4.78 -13.42
CA PRO A 67 10.74 -3.64 -13.72
C PRO A 67 10.21 -2.34 -13.09
N GLY A 68 11.10 -1.62 -12.40
CA GLY A 68 10.81 -0.32 -11.79
C GLY A 68 10.08 -0.38 -10.43
N THR A 69 9.73 -1.57 -9.95
CA THR A 69 9.05 -1.72 -8.65
C THR A 69 10.04 -2.00 -7.52
N VAL A 70 9.62 -1.78 -6.28
CA VAL A 70 10.34 -2.15 -5.05
C VAL A 70 9.42 -2.97 -4.15
N PRO A 71 9.96 -3.77 -3.21
CA PRO A 71 9.14 -4.47 -2.23
C PRO A 71 8.30 -3.48 -1.41
N PHE A 72 7.06 -3.85 -1.12
CA PHE A 72 6.20 -3.19 -0.16
C PHE A 72 6.05 -4.14 1.03
N PHE A 73 6.80 -3.84 2.09
CA PHE A 73 6.87 -4.66 3.29
C PHE A 73 5.58 -4.52 4.09
N ARG A 74 5.11 -5.63 4.69
CA ARG A 74 4.03 -5.66 5.68
C ARG A 74 4.62 -6.05 7.03
N LEU A 75 4.22 -5.32 8.05
CA LEU A 75 4.58 -5.56 9.43
C LEU A 75 3.32 -5.50 10.29
N TYR A 76 3.30 -6.25 11.38
CA TYR A 76 2.18 -6.28 12.31
C TYR A 76 2.67 -6.15 13.75
N SER A 77 2.00 -5.30 14.54
CA SER A 77 2.23 -5.21 15.98
C SER A 77 1.02 -5.76 16.72
N ALA A 78 1.19 -6.90 17.40
CA ALA A 78 0.12 -7.50 18.20
C ALA A 78 -0.21 -6.68 19.47
N SER A 79 0.75 -5.90 19.99
CA SER A 79 0.51 -5.05 21.16
C SER A 79 -0.24 -3.77 20.81
N ALA A 80 -0.03 -3.23 19.60
CA ALA A 80 -0.76 -2.08 19.08
C ALA A 80 -2.05 -2.48 18.36
N THR A 81 -2.13 -3.71 17.85
CA THR A 81 -3.12 -4.15 16.87
C THR A 81 -3.12 -3.25 15.63
N ASP A 82 -1.97 -3.15 14.97
CA ASP A 82 -1.78 -2.30 13.80
C ASP A 82 -0.98 -3.01 12.70
N HIS A 83 -1.44 -2.91 11.46
CA HIS A 83 -0.68 -3.27 10.28
C HIS A 83 0.00 -2.06 9.65
N PHE A 84 1.33 -2.15 9.55
CA PHE A 84 2.18 -1.13 8.96
C PHE A 84 2.79 -1.60 7.63
N TYR A 85 2.78 -0.72 6.62
CA TYR A 85 3.33 -0.99 5.30
C TYR A 85 4.28 0.10 4.81
N THR A 86 5.41 -0.31 4.24
CA THR A 86 6.42 0.62 3.73
C THR A 86 7.26 0.02 2.61
N THR A 87 7.75 0.87 1.69
CA THR A 87 8.79 0.50 0.72
C THR A 87 10.21 0.71 1.27
N SER A 88 10.35 1.36 2.42
CA SER A 88 11.63 1.67 3.03
C SER A 88 12.09 0.52 3.92
N ALA A 89 13.18 -0.15 3.52
CA ALA A 89 13.77 -1.23 4.31
C ALA A 89 14.26 -0.73 5.69
N SER A 90 14.78 0.50 5.77
CA SER A 90 15.20 1.08 7.06
C SER A 90 14.02 1.40 7.96
N GLU A 91 12.89 1.85 7.40
CA GLU A 91 11.67 2.11 8.18
C GLU A 91 11.07 0.79 8.70
N ALA A 92 11.05 -0.25 7.87
CA ALA A 92 10.64 -1.59 8.29
C ALA A 92 11.54 -2.11 9.43
N SER A 93 12.87 -2.01 9.31
CA SER A 93 13.80 -2.39 10.38
C SER A 93 13.59 -1.58 11.66
N ASN A 94 13.34 -0.27 11.55
CA ASN A 94 13.04 0.58 12.70
C ASN A 94 11.72 0.18 13.37
N ALA A 95 10.67 -0.11 12.60
CA ALA A 95 9.41 -0.61 13.15
C ALA A 95 9.59 -1.94 13.89
N GLN A 96 10.46 -2.83 13.42
CA GLN A 96 10.80 -4.05 14.15
C GLN A 96 11.45 -3.77 15.51
N ASN A 97 12.35 -2.78 15.58
CA ASN A 97 12.94 -2.34 16.86
C ASN A 97 11.88 -1.73 17.81
N LEU A 98 10.75 -1.28 17.28
CA LEU A 98 9.61 -0.73 18.03
C LEU A 98 8.54 -1.78 18.36
N GLY A 99 8.81 -3.07 18.09
CA GLY A 99 7.92 -4.18 18.48
C GLY A 99 7.01 -4.71 17.37
N TYR A 100 7.15 -4.23 16.13
CA TYR A 100 6.46 -4.86 15.00
C TYR A 100 7.16 -6.16 14.59
N THR A 101 6.38 -7.14 14.17
CA THR A 101 6.87 -8.36 13.53
C THR A 101 6.75 -8.21 12.02
N SER A 102 7.82 -8.54 11.29
CA SER A 102 7.76 -8.58 9.82
C SER A 102 6.90 -9.74 9.36
N GLU A 103 5.95 -9.46 8.48
CA GLU A 103 5.11 -10.46 7.82
C GLU A 103 5.52 -10.68 6.35
N GLY A 104 6.65 -10.11 5.95
CA GLY A 104 7.24 -10.26 4.63
C GLY A 104 6.80 -9.18 3.64
N VAL A 105 6.75 -9.55 2.35
CA VAL A 105 6.46 -8.64 1.24
C VAL A 105 4.98 -8.79 0.86
N ALA A 106 4.19 -7.74 1.08
CA ALA A 106 2.78 -7.69 0.68
C ALA A 106 2.59 -7.73 -0.85
N GLY A 107 3.58 -7.18 -1.54
CA GLY A 107 3.67 -7.10 -2.99
C GLY A 107 4.75 -6.10 -3.41
N TYR A 108 4.69 -5.67 -4.66
CA TYR A 108 5.67 -4.76 -5.26
C TYR A 108 4.95 -3.58 -5.92
N ILE A 109 5.40 -2.37 -5.58
CA ILE A 109 4.82 -1.10 -6.05
C ILE A 109 5.91 -0.21 -6.64
N TYR A 110 5.54 0.82 -7.38
CA TYR A 110 6.52 1.78 -7.90
C TYR A 110 6.89 2.79 -6.81
N PRO A 111 8.18 3.08 -6.59
CA PRO A 111 8.61 4.08 -5.60
C PRO A 111 8.36 5.52 -6.07
N ASN A 112 8.01 5.74 -7.34
CA ASN A 112 7.77 7.05 -7.95
C ASN A 112 6.77 6.96 -9.12
N GLY A 113 6.21 8.12 -9.51
CA GLY A 113 5.20 8.25 -10.57
C GLY A 113 5.73 8.18 -12.01
N ASN A 114 6.83 7.48 -12.26
CA ASN A 114 7.44 7.41 -13.59
C ASN A 114 6.73 6.46 -14.56
N CYS A 115 5.82 5.61 -14.05
CA CYS A 115 5.04 4.68 -14.85
C CYS A 115 3.65 5.23 -15.14
N ARG A 116 3.20 5.08 -16.39
CA ARG A 116 1.89 5.59 -16.82
C ARG A 116 0.76 4.88 -16.08
N ASN A 117 -0.35 5.59 -15.90
CA ASN A 117 -1.59 5.09 -15.29
C ASN A 117 -1.43 4.60 -13.85
N THR A 118 -0.38 5.04 -13.15
CA THR A 118 -0.26 4.87 -11.71
C THR A 118 -0.68 6.14 -10.99
N VAL A 119 -1.18 5.98 -9.78
CA VAL A 119 -1.61 7.07 -8.89
C VAL A 119 -0.86 6.96 -7.56
N PRO A 120 -0.69 8.06 -6.82
CA PRO A 120 -0.14 7.99 -5.46
C PRO A 120 -0.98 7.08 -4.57
N PHE A 121 -0.32 6.28 -3.75
CA PHE A 121 -0.90 5.55 -2.65
C PHE A 121 -0.50 6.25 -1.35
N TYR A 122 -1.45 7.00 -0.80
CA TYR A 122 -1.22 7.84 0.37
C TYR A 122 -1.21 6.97 1.63
N ARG A 123 -0.31 7.28 2.57
CA ARG A 123 -0.26 6.70 3.91
C ARG A 123 -0.70 7.74 4.93
N LEU A 124 -1.56 7.32 5.84
CA LEU A 124 -2.07 8.13 6.93
C LEU A 124 -1.96 7.36 8.23
N TYR A 125 -1.79 8.08 9.35
CA TYR A 125 -1.66 7.50 10.67
C TYR A 125 -2.59 8.18 11.68
N SER A 126 -3.35 7.40 12.44
CA SER A 126 -4.12 7.88 13.58
C SER A 126 -3.43 7.53 14.88
N ALA A 127 -2.90 8.52 15.60
CA ALA A 127 -2.33 8.32 16.93
C ALA A 127 -3.40 7.92 17.98
N SER A 128 -4.65 8.33 17.77
CA SER A 128 -5.76 8.02 18.68
C SER A 128 -6.24 6.56 18.58
N GLY A 129 -6.24 6.02 17.36
CA GLY A 129 -6.58 4.62 17.08
C GLY A 129 -5.38 3.69 17.09
N THR A 130 -4.16 4.23 16.95
CA THR A 130 -2.95 3.49 16.60
C THR A 130 -3.17 2.67 15.32
N ASP A 131 -3.51 3.36 14.23
CA ASP A 131 -3.90 2.73 12.95
C ASP A 131 -3.21 3.39 11.76
N HIS A 132 -2.62 2.58 10.88
CA HIS A 132 -2.16 3.00 9.56
C HIS A 132 -3.18 2.71 8.46
N PHE A 133 -3.56 3.76 7.76
CA PHE A 133 -4.55 3.74 6.70
C PHE A 133 -3.92 4.13 5.35
N TYR A 134 -4.33 3.47 4.27
CA TYR A 134 -3.79 3.70 2.92
C TYR A 134 -4.87 3.85 1.87
N THR A 135 -4.74 4.86 1.01
CA THR A 135 -5.74 5.14 -0.04
C THR A 135 -5.14 5.76 -1.29
N THR A 136 -5.75 5.47 -2.43
CA THR A 136 -5.50 6.18 -3.70
C THR A 136 -6.43 7.39 -3.89
N SER A 137 -7.47 7.51 -3.05
CA SER A 137 -8.47 8.57 -3.14
C SER A 137 -8.02 9.83 -2.40
N ALA A 138 -7.82 10.91 -3.15
CA ALA A 138 -7.49 12.21 -2.58
C ALA A 138 -8.61 12.78 -1.68
N SER A 139 -9.88 12.46 -1.97
CA SER A 139 -11.01 12.88 -1.15
C SER A 139 -11.09 12.09 0.15
N GLU A 140 -10.81 10.79 0.12
CA GLU A 140 -10.76 9.94 1.32
C GLU A 140 -9.61 10.37 2.24
N ARG A 141 -8.41 10.60 1.67
CA ARG A 141 -7.28 11.21 2.37
C ARG A 141 -7.68 12.52 3.06
N ALA A 142 -8.32 13.44 2.33
CA ALA A 142 -8.74 14.72 2.90
C ALA A 142 -9.78 14.55 4.02
N SER A 143 -10.69 13.58 3.89
CA SER A 143 -11.67 13.24 4.94
C SER A 143 -11.01 12.66 6.18
N ALA A 144 -10.07 11.74 6.02
CA ALA A 144 -9.31 11.16 7.14
C ALA A 144 -8.48 12.22 7.87
N ILE A 145 -7.85 13.15 7.15
CA ILE A 145 -7.15 14.30 7.77
C ILE A 145 -8.10 15.15 8.61
N ARG A 146 -9.29 15.48 8.07
CA ARG A 146 -10.33 16.19 8.86
C ARG A 146 -10.81 15.38 10.06
N GLY A 147 -10.73 14.06 9.98
CA GLY A 147 -11.04 13.11 11.05
C GLY A 147 -9.90 12.89 12.06
N GLY A 148 -8.77 13.60 11.93
CA GLY A 148 -7.67 13.54 12.89
C GLY A 148 -6.51 12.61 12.53
N TYR A 149 -6.50 12.01 11.33
CA TYR A 149 -5.33 11.31 10.83
C TYR A 149 -4.23 12.30 10.43
N SER A 150 -2.99 11.96 10.77
CA SER A 150 -1.79 12.58 10.23
C SER A 150 -1.53 12.04 8.82
N ASP A 151 -1.23 12.93 7.90
CA ASP A 151 -0.84 12.59 6.53
C ASP A 151 0.67 12.35 6.48
N GLU A 152 1.07 11.11 6.21
CA GLU A 152 2.47 10.69 6.18
C GLU A 152 3.05 10.67 4.75
N GLY A 153 2.28 11.18 3.79
CA GLY A 153 2.71 11.34 2.41
C GLY A 153 2.42 10.13 1.54
N VAL A 154 3.28 9.90 0.54
CA VAL A 154 3.07 8.89 -0.50
C VAL A 154 3.91 7.66 -0.19
N ALA A 155 3.28 6.53 0.13
CA ALA A 155 3.95 5.26 0.35
C ALA A 155 4.50 4.64 -0.94
N GLY A 156 3.91 5.00 -2.08
CA GLY A 156 4.35 4.60 -3.41
C GLY A 156 3.30 4.90 -4.46
N TYR A 157 3.43 4.28 -5.62
CA TYR A 157 2.54 4.45 -6.77
C TYR A 157 2.02 3.11 -7.25
N VAL A 158 0.71 3.02 -7.40
CA VAL A 158 -0.04 1.79 -7.68
C VAL A 158 -1.01 2.02 -8.84
N TYR A 159 -1.56 0.95 -9.43
CA TYR A 159 -2.67 1.11 -10.36
C TYR A 159 -3.96 1.30 -9.57
N MET A 160 -4.78 2.28 -10.00
CA MET A 160 -6.09 2.52 -9.39
C MET A 160 -7.03 1.32 -9.58
N ALA A 161 -7.86 1.07 -8.56
CA ALA A 161 -8.93 0.06 -8.56
C ALA A 161 -10.01 0.36 -9.62
#